data_AF-A0A2V8T9G5-F1
#
_entry.id   AF-A0A2V8T9G5-F1
#
_cell.length_a   1.000
_cell.length_b   1.000
_cell.length_c   1.000
_cell.angle_alpha   90.00
_cell.angle_beta   90.00
_cell.angle_gamma   90.00
#
_symmetry.space_group_name_H-M   'P 1'
#
loop_
_entity.id
_entity.type
_entity.pdbx_description
1 polymer ?
#
loop_
_entity_poly.entity_id
_entity_poly.type
_entity_poly.pdbx_seq_one_letter_code
_entity_poly.pdbx_strand_id
1 'polypeptide(L)'
;MAQSFQYAAKFLCTSNILGTSQTTTSLLPGSYQTVVNIHNPNKETASLRMKIAVAGGPISGFKKSKLEPDEAAKVDCSAIANFGIHAIHGVEGFLVIESNLSLDVIAVYTAGKGEVQSIDVEQVRERQIG
;
A
#
# COMPACT_ATOMS: atom_id res chain seq x y z
N MET A 1 13.90 25.35 -0.19
CA MET A 1 14.02 23.91 0.10
C MET A 1 13.24 23.18 -0.98
N ALA A 2 13.73 22.05 -1.50
CA ALA A 2 13.00 21.33 -2.55
C ALA A 2 11.76 20.68 -1.92
N GLN A 3 10.57 21.10 -2.37
CA GLN A 3 9.31 20.57 -1.88
C GLN A 3 9.22 19.08 -2.21
N SER A 4 8.90 18.27 -1.20
CA SER A 4 8.70 16.82 -1.36
C SER A 4 7.27 16.45 -1.00
N PHE A 5 6.75 15.40 -1.63
CA PHE A 5 5.38 14.91 -1.44
C PHE A 5 5.41 13.56 -0.73
N GLN A 6 4.45 13.33 0.15
CA GLN A 6 4.28 12.07 0.84
C GLN A 6 2.85 11.57 0.75
N TYR A 7 2.70 10.27 0.52
CA TYR A 7 1.43 9.54 0.48
C TYR A 7 1.46 8.47 1.56
N ALA A 8 0.31 8.18 2.15
CA ALA A 8 0.15 7.12 3.13
C ALA A 8 -1.07 6.28 2.75
N ALA A 9 -0.86 5.28 1.88
CA ALA A 9 -1.91 4.36 1.46
C ALA A 9 -2.09 3.29 2.52
N LYS A 10 -3.32 3.05 3.00
CA LYS A 10 -3.59 1.89 3.85
C LYS A 10 -3.37 0.63 3.00
N PHE A 11 -2.89 -0.45 3.62
CA PHE A 11 -2.99 -1.77 3.03
C PHE A 11 -3.59 -2.75 4.02
N LEU A 12 -4.27 -3.75 3.48
CA LEU A 12 -4.86 -4.85 4.21
C LEU A 12 -4.66 -6.14 3.41
N CYS A 13 -3.78 -7.00 3.91
CA CYS A 13 -3.33 -8.22 3.26
C CYS A 13 -3.47 -9.38 4.22
N THR A 14 -4.70 -9.84 4.45
CA THR A 14 -5.00 -10.88 5.44
C THR A 14 -6.25 -11.66 5.07
N SER A 15 -6.52 -12.75 5.77
CA SER A 15 -7.81 -13.45 5.71
C SER A 15 -8.32 -13.65 7.13
N ASN A 16 -9.57 -13.26 7.41
CA ASN A 16 -10.23 -13.59 8.66
C ASN A 16 -10.99 -14.92 8.51
N ILE A 17 -10.37 -16.00 9.01
CA ILE A 17 -10.94 -17.35 8.98
C ILE A 17 -11.26 -17.77 10.42
N LEU A 18 -12.56 -17.83 10.74
CA LEU A 18 -13.05 -18.19 12.07
C LEU A 18 -12.52 -19.55 12.53
N GLY A 19 -12.09 -19.64 13.78
CA GLY A 19 -11.58 -20.87 14.38
C GLY A 19 -10.12 -21.18 14.04
N THR A 20 -9.41 -20.25 13.38
CA THR A 20 -7.97 -20.37 13.09
C THR A 20 -7.17 -19.26 13.80
N SER A 21 -5.84 -19.35 13.73
CA SER A 21 -4.94 -18.29 14.21
C SER A 21 -5.09 -16.95 13.47
N GLN A 22 -5.85 -16.90 12.37
CA GLN A 22 -6.16 -15.68 11.64
C GLN A 22 -7.52 -15.08 12.03
N THR A 23 -8.17 -15.59 13.09
CA THR A 23 -9.42 -15.02 13.60
C THR A 23 -9.16 -13.63 14.17
N THR A 24 -9.90 -12.63 13.70
CA THR A 24 -9.85 -11.25 14.22
C THR A 24 -11.26 -10.68 14.37
N THR A 25 -11.42 -9.74 15.31
CA THR A 25 -12.64 -8.96 15.51
C THR A 25 -12.66 -7.65 14.71
N SER A 26 -11.53 -7.27 14.10
CA SER A 26 -11.38 -6.02 13.34
C SER A 26 -12.00 -6.07 11.95
N LEU A 27 -12.28 -7.27 11.43
CA LEU A 27 -12.78 -7.50 10.07
C LEU A 27 -13.89 -8.54 10.12
N LEU A 28 -14.81 -8.49 9.16
CA LEU A 28 -15.73 -9.61 8.95
C LEU A 28 -14.96 -10.84 8.42
N PRO A 29 -15.53 -12.05 8.47
CA PRO A 29 -14.90 -13.21 7.87
C PRO A 29 -14.74 -13.05 6.34
N GLY A 30 -13.55 -13.31 5.82
CA GLY A 30 -13.24 -13.18 4.39
C GLY A 30 -11.74 -13.00 4.10
N SER A 31 -11.40 -12.95 2.83
CA SER A 31 -10.05 -12.65 2.33
C SER A 31 -9.98 -11.21 1.85
N TYR A 32 -8.92 -10.52 2.25
CA TYR A 32 -8.73 -9.09 2.00
C TYR A 32 -7.42 -8.88 1.24
N GLN A 33 -7.48 -8.12 0.15
CA GLN A 33 -6.33 -7.79 -0.68
C GLN A 33 -6.33 -6.31 -1.02
N THR A 34 -5.15 -5.71 -1.03
CA THR A 34 -4.93 -4.33 -1.47
C THR A 34 -3.97 -4.29 -2.65
N VAL A 35 -4.28 -3.43 -3.61
CA VAL A 35 -3.35 -3.02 -4.68
C VAL A 35 -3.25 -1.51 -4.65
N VAL A 36 -2.04 -0.97 -4.61
CA VAL A 36 -1.78 0.47 -4.73
C VAL A 36 -1.11 0.73 -6.07
N ASN A 37 -1.75 1.50 -6.93
CA ASN A 37 -1.15 2.01 -8.17
C ASN A 37 -0.55 3.39 -7.93
N ILE A 38 0.63 3.60 -8.52
CA ILE A 38 1.41 4.82 -8.40
C ILE A 38 1.75 5.22 -9.83
N HIS A 39 1.22 6.35 -10.28
CA HIS A 39 1.42 6.86 -11.63
C HIS A 39 2.13 8.21 -11.57
N ASN A 40 3.06 8.42 -12.50
CA ASN A 40 3.75 9.70 -12.69
C ASN A 40 3.10 10.50 -13.82
N PRO A 41 2.15 11.42 -13.53
CA PRO A 41 1.50 12.22 -14.57
C PRO A 41 2.39 13.34 -15.13
N ASN A 42 3.63 13.48 -14.65
CA ASN A 42 4.52 14.56 -15.01
C ASN A 42 5.34 14.22 -16.26
N LYS A 43 5.92 15.27 -16.85
CA LYS A 43 6.82 15.16 -18.01
C LYS A 43 8.28 14.86 -17.61
N GLU A 44 8.54 14.70 -16.32
CA GLU A 44 9.87 14.48 -15.75
C GLU A 44 9.91 13.16 -14.98
N THR A 45 11.08 12.53 -14.89
CA THR A 45 11.27 11.30 -14.10
C THR A 45 11.09 11.59 -12.61
N ALA A 46 10.12 10.93 -11.98
CA ALA A 46 9.92 10.99 -10.53
C ALA A 46 10.93 10.08 -9.81
N SER A 47 11.61 10.63 -8.81
CA SER A 47 12.45 9.88 -7.87
C SER A 47 11.68 9.69 -6.58
N LEU A 48 11.40 8.43 -6.24
CA LEU A 48 10.60 8.10 -5.07
C LEU A 48 11.26 7.06 -4.17
N ARG A 49 10.83 7.04 -2.91
CA ARG A 49 11.19 6.01 -1.95
C ARG A 49 9.96 5.54 -1.19
N MET A 50 9.90 4.24 -0.91
CA MET A 50 8.75 3.61 -0.27
C MET A 50 9.17 2.80 0.94
N LYS A 51 8.32 2.75 1.96
CA LYS A 51 8.46 1.84 3.10
C LYS A 51 7.11 1.31 3.55
N ILE A 52 7.14 0.22 4.31
CA ILE A 52 5.98 -0.36 4.98
C ILE A 52 6.05 -0.01 6.47
N ALA A 53 4.97 0.54 6.99
CA ALA A 53 4.75 0.73 8.43
C ALA A 53 3.62 -0.20 8.86
N VAL A 54 3.96 -1.34 9.48
CA VAL A 54 2.96 -2.31 9.97
C VAL A 54 2.26 -1.74 11.21
N ALA A 55 0.93 -1.82 11.25
CA ALA A 55 0.16 -1.36 12.39
C ALA A 55 0.47 -2.23 13.63
N GLY A 56 1.01 -1.62 14.69
CA GLY A 56 1.44 -2.35 15.89
C GLY A 56 2.65 -3.26 15.69
N GLY A 57 3.38 -3.12 14.57
CA GLY A 57 4.46 -4.00 14.18
C GLY A 57 5.72 -3.26 13.69
N PRO A 58 6.63 -3.98 12.99
CA PRO A 58 7.88 -3.41 12.52
C PRO A 58 7.69 -2.39 11.39
N ILE A 59 8.69 -1.54 11.21
CA ILE A 59 8.78 -0.58 10.10
C ILE A 59 9.93 -1.04 9.19
N SER A 60 9.67 -1.14 7.89
CA SER A 60 10.71 -1.49 6.93
C SER A 60 11.68 -0.33 6.68
N GLY A 61 12.86 -0.65 6.16
CA GLY A 61 13.71 0.35 5.50
C GLY A 61 13.04 0.94 4.26
N PHE A 62 13.49 2.12 3.85
CA PHE A 62 13.09 2.72 2.57
C PHE A 62 13.74 2.01 1.39
N LYS A 63 12.94 1.70 0.37
CA LYS A 63 13.39 1.25 -0.94
C LYS A 63 13.23 2.37 -1.95
N LYS A 64 14.28 2.64 -2.73
CA LYS A 64 14.26 3.66 -3.78
C LYS A 64 13.69 3.07 -5.07
N SER A 65 12.99 3.91 -5.83
CA SER A 65 12.50 3.61 -7.17
C SER A 65 12.50 4.89 -8.01
N LYS A 66 12.32 4.73 -9.31
CA LYS A 66 12.03 5.81 -10.24
C LYS A 66 10.79 5.46 -11.05
N LEU A 67 10.12 6.48 -11.55
CA LEU A 67 9.08 6.36 -12.56
C LEU A 67 9.39 7.37 -13.66
N GLU A 68 9.55 6.89 -14.88
CA GLU A 68 9.66 7.74 -16.06
C GLU A 68 8.37 8.53 -16.30
N PRO A 69 8.37 9.55 -17.18
CA PRO A 69 7.15 10.26 -17.54
C PRO A 69 6.06 9.29 -18.01
N ASP A 70 4.84 9.46 -17.48
CA ASP A 70 3.66 8.62 -17.77
C ASP A 70 3.80 7.14 -17.32
N GLU A 71 4.89 6.78 -16.63
CA GLU A 71 5.08 5.42 -16.11
C GLU A 71 4.24 5.19 -14.85
N ALA A 72 3.77 3.95 -14.70
CA ALA A 72 3.07 3.50 -13.50
C ALA A 72 3.71 2.24 -12.91
N ALA A 73 3.69 2.17 -11.58
CA ALA A 73 4.03 0.97 -10.81
C ALA A 73 2.85 0.53 -9.94
N LYS A 74 2.96 -0.69 -9.42
CA LYS A 74 2.01 -1.23 -8.43
C LYS A 74 2.73 -1.82 -7.23
N VAL A 75 2.09 -1.72 -6.07
CA VAL A 75 2.43 -2.47 -4.87
C VAL A 75 1.19 -3.23 -4.43
N ASP A 76 1.27 -4.56 -4.44
CA ASP A 76 0.21 -5.45 -3.99
C ASP A 76 0.66 -6.26 -2.76
N CYS A 77 -0.24 -7.08 -2.22
CA CYS A 77 0.04 -7.89 -1.03
C CYS A 77 1.24 -8.83 -1.18
N SER A 78 1.55 -9.30 -2.39
CA SER A 78 2.72 -10.16 -2.63
C SER A 78 4.04 -9.38 -2.51
N ALA A 79 4.01 -8.08 -2.81
CA ALA A 79 5.19 -7.21 -2.77
C ALA A 79 5.64 -6.89 -1.33
N ILE A 80 4.81 -7.09 -0.31
CA ILE A 80 5.12 -6.77 1.09
C ILE A 80 6.36 -7.53 1.59
N ALA A 81 6.51 -8.80 1.20
CA ALA A 81 7.67 -9.61 1.56
C ALA A 81 8.99 -9.01 1.02
N ASN A 82 8.94 -8.32 -0.11
CA ASN A 82 10.12 -7.66 -0.67
C ASN A 82 10.63 -6.56 0.26
N PHE A 83 9.78 -5.93 1.07
CA PHE A 83 10.18 -4.94 2.08
C PHE A 83 10.80 -5.56 3.34
N GLY A 84 11.01 -6.88 3.37
CA GLY A 84 11.53 -7.59 4.55
C GLY A 84 10.47 -7.80 5.64
N ILE A 85 9.19 -7.62 5.30
CA ILE A 85 8.07 -7.84 6.22
C ILE A 85 7.52 -9.24 5.94
N HIS A 86 7.76 -10.16 6.86
CA HIS A 86 7.22 -11.52 6.80
C HIS A 86 6.12 -11.67 7.85
N ALA A 87 4.89 -11.91 7.40
CA ALA A 87 3.75 -12.10 8.27
C ALA A 87 3.08 -13.44 7.96
N ILE A 88 2.94 -14.28 9.00
CA ILE A 88 2.39 -15.63 8.89
C ILE A 88 0.85 -15.61 8.93
N HIS A 89 0.24 -14.56 9.52
CA HIS A 89 -1.20 -14.45 9.73
C HIS A 89 -1.82 -13.23 9.03
N GLY A 90 -1.20 -12.81 7.92
CA GLY A 90 -1.55 -11.58 7.23
C GLY A 90 -1.00 -10.33 7.92
N VAL A 91 -1.10 -9.20 7.23
CA VAL A 91 -0.47 -7.95 7.62
C VAL A 91 -1.32 -6.78 7.18
N GLU A 92 -1.38 -5.75 8.01
CA GLU A 92 -1.98 -4.47 7.67
C GLU A 92 -1.12 -3.30 8.18
N GLY A 93 -1.34 -2.13 7.59
CA GLY A 93 -0.59 -0.93 7.93
C GLY A 93 -0.65 0.09 6.82
N PHE A 94 0.46 0.79 6.60
CA PHE A 94 0.58 1.81 5.56
C PHE A 94 1.77 1.56 4.64
N LEU A 95 1.53 1.70 3.34
CA LEU A 95 2.57 1.96 2.35
C LEU A 95 2.81 3.47 2.33
N VAL A 96 3.98 3.87 2.82
CA VAL A 96 4.41 5.27 2.81
C VAL A 96 5.26 5.49 1.59
N ILE A 97 4.86 6.43 0.75
CA ILE A 97 5.55 6.80 -0.50
C ILE A 97 6.02 8.24 -0.34
N GLU A 98 7.28 8.50 -0.65
CA GLU A 98 7.82 9.86 -0.75
C GLU A 98 8.36 10.10 -2.14
N SER A 99 8.07 11.26 -2.73
CA SER A 99 8.42 11.63 -4.10
C SER A 99 8.86 13.09 -4.17
N ASN A 100 9.77 13.39 -5.10
CA ASN A 100 10.13 14.78 -5.44
C ASN A 100 9.10 15.48 -6.34
N LEU A 101 8.17 14.71 -6.95
CA LEU A 101 7.08 15.21 -7.78
C LEU A 101 5.74 14.74 -7.22
N SER A 102 4.68 15.49 -7.49
CA SER A 102 3.30 15.06 -7.24
C SER A 102 2.96 13.87 -8.15
N LEU A 103 2.35 12.83 -7.59
CA LEU A 103 2.00 11.56 -8.22
C LEU A 103 0.50 11.28 -8.06
N ASP A 104 -0.06 10.51 -8.98
CA ASP A 104 -1.37 9.92 -8.79
C ASP A 104 -1.23 8.60 -8.03
N VAL A 105 -1.82 8.52 -6.84
CA VAL A 105 -1.80 7.30 -6.02
C VAL A 105 -3.22 6.83 -5.76
N ILE A 106 -3.55 5.63 -6.24
CA ILE A 106 -4.87 5.01 -6.10
C ILE A 106 -4.71 3.67 -5.39
N ALA A 107 -5.45 3.47 -4.30
CA ALA A 107 -5.55 2.18 -3.63
C ALA A 107 -6.88 1.50 -3.99
N VAL A 108 -6.82 0.22 -4.29
CA VAL A 108 -7.99 -0.64 -4.50
C VAL A 108 -8.00 -1.68 -3.39
N TYR A 109 -9.09 -1.72 -2.65
CA TYR A 109 -9.35 -2.67 -1.58
C TYR A 109 -10.39 -3.67 -2.05
N THR A 110 -10.07 -4.95 -1.94
CA THR A 110 -11.02 -6.03 -2.25
C THR A 110 -11.20 -6.91 -1.03
N ALA A 111 -12.45 -7.31 -0.78
CA ALA A 111 -12.81 -8.28 0.23
C ALA A 111 -13.73 -9.33 -0.38
N GLY A 112 -13.54 -10.60 -0.03
CA GLY A 112 -14.36 -11.68 -0.57
C GLY A 112 -14.51 -12.87 0.36
N LYS A 113 -15.67 -13.53 0.31
CA LYS A 113 -15.96 -14.82 0.96
C LYS A 113 -16.96 -15.61 0.12
N GLY A 114 -16.48 -16.64 -0.58
CA GLY A 114 -17.31 -17.38 -1.54
C GLY A 114 -17.82 -16.46 -2.65
N GLU A 115 -19.14 -16.45 -2.87
CA GLU A 115 -19.80 -15.61 -3.87
C GLU A 115 -19.93 -14.13 -3.47
N VAL A 116 -19.74 -13.79 -2.19
CA VAL A 116 -19.86 -12.39 -1.71
C VAL A 116 -18.53 -11.68 -1.90
N GLN A 117 -18.54 -10.58 -2.64
CA GLN A 117 -17.36 -9.76 -2.91
C GLN A 117 -17.70 -8.26 -2.81
N SER A 118 -16.74 -7.46 -2.36
CA SER A 118 -16.83 -6.00 -2.35
C SER A 118 -15.51 -5.38 -2.80
N ILE A 119 -15.62 -4.22 -3.43
CA ILE A 119 -14.49 -3.41 -3.86
C ILE A 119 -14.68 -1.97 -3.37
N ASP A 120 -13.58 -1.34 -2.96
CA ASP A 120 -13.50 0.09 -2.69
C ASP A 120 -12.26 0.66 -3.36
N VAL A 121 -12.35 1.90 -3.84
CA VAL A 121 -11.26 2.60 -4.53
C VAL A 121 -11.05 3.95 -3.87
N GLU A 122 -9.83 4.16 -3.38
CA GLU A 122 -9.44 5.38 -2.67
C GLU A 122 -8.36 6.12 -3.46
N GLN A 123 -8.59 7.41 -3.71
CA GLN A 123 -7.52 8.30 -4.12
C GLN A 123 -6.74 8.75 -2.88
N VAL A 124 -5.49 8.31 -2.78
CA VAL A 124 -4.61 8.65 -1.66
C VAL A 124 -3.99 10.01 -1.93
N ARG A 125 -4.40 11.01 -1.16
CA ARG A 125 -3.92 12.39 -1.34
C ARG A 125 -2.52 12.57 -0.79
N GLU A 126 -1.74 13.38 -1.49
CA GLU A 126 -0.43 13.83 -1.01
C GLU A 126 -0.54 14.81 0.16
N ARG A 127 0.51 14.83 0.96
CA ARG A 127 0.87 15.95 1.83
C ARG A 127 2.26 16.46 1.46
N GLN A 128 2.45 17.76 1.54
CA GLN A 128 3.76 18.36 1.38
C GLN A 128 4.61 18.11 2.64
N ILE A 129 5.87 17.75 2.44
CA ILE A 129 6.88 17.57 3.47
C ILE A 129 8.13 18.37 3.08
N GLY A 130 8.60 19.23 3.99
CA GLY A 130 9.75 20.11 3.76
C GLY A 130 9.37 21.51 3.29
#